data_AF-A0A6F8T1D8-F1
#
_entry.id   AF-A0A6F8T1D8-F1
#
_cell.length_a   1.000
_cell.length_b   1.000
_cell.length_c   1.000
_cell.angle_alpha   90.00
_cell.angle_beta   90.00
_cell.angle_gamma   90.00
#
_symmetry.space_group_name_H-M   'P 1'
#
loop_
_entity.id
_entity.type
_entity.pdbx_description
1 polymer ?
#
loop_
_entity_poly.entity_id
_entity_poly.type
_entity_poly.pdbx_seq_one_letter_code
_entity_poly.pdbx_strand_id
1 'polypeptide(L)'
;MKFAPLMMLYPGLLSVLFIVGSISALLGTIWKLMQHDIKKMLACSTMAQMGFMMMQCGVGLFAAAIAHLCWHGLFKAYLFLSSGSAVKQKKSDASFSKASPMMLITSLVGGMAAMFCFALVTNKTISLYQASAFVLFFAFIAGAQLMLTWIRVHQTVLSRVSGLVLASFSGIMYGASIQLIQWLIPGLSTLQAPHLSLIHWAMMSLFGVFWAVFNLGSHKTMSQSKLGCWLYMNLFNSSQPSRKTMTALRNDYNY
;
A
#
# COMPACT_ATOMS: atom_id res chain seq x y z
N MET A 1 -1.16 5.15 18.91
CA MET A 1 -2.07 4.20 19.59
C MET A 1 -2.30 4.56 21.05
N LYS A 2 -1.26 4.72 21.90
CA LYS A 2 -1.44 5.18 23.29
C LYS A 2 -2.24 6.48 23.41
N PHE A 3 -2.06 7.39 22.45
CA PHE A 3 -2.79 8.67 22.40
C PHE A 3 -4.10 8.62 21.59
N ALA A 4 -4.59 7.43 21.20
CA ALA A 4 -5.81 7.32 20.39
C ALA A 4 -7.04 7.99 21.04
N PRO A 5 -7.31 7.82 22.35
CA PRO A 5 -8.42 8.52 23.00
C PRO A 5 -8.28 10.05 22.95
N LEU A 6 -7.06 10.57 23.13
CA LEU A 6 -6.81 12.01 23.05
C LEU A 6 -6.95 12.56 21.63
N MET A 7 -6.51 11.82 20.61
CA MET A 7 -6.65 12.24 19.22
C MET A 7 -8.12 12.31 18.77
N MET A 8 -8.99 11.43 19.30
CA MET A 8 -10.42 11.48 19.01
C MET A 8 -11.12 12.73 19.58
N LEU A 9 -10.57 13.35 20.64
CA LEU A 9 -11.10 14.60 21.20
C LEU A 9 -10.77 15.83 20.33
N TYR A 10 -9.78 15.74 19.45
CA TYR A 10 -9.32 16.85 18.62
C TYR A 10 -9.33 16.48 17.13
N PRO A 11 -10.47 16.68 16.43
CA PRO A 11 -10.62 16.34 15.00
C PRO A 11 -9.57 16.99 14.07
N GLY A 12 -9.04 18.16 14.46
CA GLY A 12 -7.95 18.82 13.76
C GLY A 12 -6.66 17.99 13.71
N LEU A 13 -6.29 17.31 14.81
CA LEU A 13 -5.10 16.46 14.86
C LEU A 13 -5.22 15.25 13.94
N LEU A 14 -6.40 14.63 13.89
CA LEU A 14 -6.69 13.52 12.98
C LEU A 14 -6.54 13.94 11.50
N SER A 15 -7.04 15.13 11.16
CA SER A 15 -6.91 15.69 9.81
C SER A 15 -5.46 15.99 9.44
N VAL A 16 -4.68 16.58 10.36
CA VAL A 16 -3.24 16.80 10.16
C VAL A 16 -2.50 15.48 9.97
N LEU A 17 -2.78 14.48 10.80
CA LEU A 17 -2.18 13.15 10.69
C LEU A 17 -2.50 12.49 9.36
N PHE A 18 -3.74 12.63 8.88
CA PHE A 18 -4.16 12.13 7.58
C PHE A 18 -3.40 12.80 6.43
N ILE A 19 -3.24 14.12 6.47
CA ILE A 19 -2.52 14.89 5.43
C ILE A 19 -1.03 14.52 5.42
N VAL A 20 -0.37 14.49 6.58
CA VAL A 20 1.04 14.11 6.70
C VAL A 20 1.24 12.66 6.23
N GLY A 21 0.35 11.75 6.63
CA GLY A 21 0.34 10.37 6.16
C GLY A 21 0.19 10.26 4.63
N SER A 22 -0.72 11.04 4.06
CA SER A 22 -0.97 11.08 2.61
C SER A 22 0.25 11.56 1.82
N ILE A 23 0.89 12.65 2.27
CA ILE A 23 2.11 13.18 1.65
C ILE A 23 3.23 12.14 1.73
N SER A 24 3.46 11.54 2.89
CA SER A 24 4.49 10.51 3.08
C SER A 24 4.25 9.27 2.21
N ALA A 25 2.99 8.84 2.11
CA ALA A 25 2.59 7.72 1.27
C ALA A 25 2.87 7.99 -0.21
N LEU A 26 2.50 9.16 -0.71
CA LEU A 26 2.72 9.57 -2.10
C LEU A 26 4.20 9.77 -2.43
N LEU A 27 4.97 10.43 -1.56
CA LEU A 27 6.41 10.57 -1.75
C LEU A 27 7.09 9.21 -1.79
N GLY A 28 6.67 8.28 -0.93
CA GLY A 28 7.21 6.92 -0.88
C GLY A 28 6.95 6.13 -2.14
N THR A 29 5.73 6.21 -2.68
CA THR A 29 5.39 5.53 -3.94
C THR A 29 6.14 6.13 -5.13
N ILE A 30 6.23 7.46 -5.21
CA ILE A 30 6.95 8.15 -6.29
C ILE A 30 8.45 7.80 -6.24
N TRP A 31 9.11 8.00 -5.09
CA TRP A 31 10.54 7.70 -4.96
C TRP A 31 10.85 6.23 -5.21
N LYS A 32 9.98 5.30 -4.80
CA LYS A 32 10.17 3.87 -5.07
C LYS A 32 10.31 3.58 -6.57
N LEU A 33 9.59 4.27 -7.44
CA LEU A 33 9.67 4.10 -8.90
C LEU A 33 11.00 4.61 -9.48
N MET A 34 11.69 5.47 -8.74
CA MET A 34 12.93 6.14 -9.17
C MET A 34 14.17 5.37 -8.74
N GLN A 35 14.06 4.53 -7.71
CA GLN A 35 15.19 3.79 -7.16
C GLN A 35 15.58 2.61 -8.05
N HIS A 36 16.85 2.55 -8.45
CA HIS A 36 17.44 1.40 -9.15
C HIS A 36 17.93 0.30 -8.19
N ASP A 37 18.24 0.67 -6.93
CA ASP A 37 18.75 -0.25 -5.91
C ASP A 37 17.61 -0.92 -5.14
N ILE A 38 17.60 -2.26 -5.07
CA ILE A 38 16.58 -3.03 -4.35
C ILE A 38 16.46 -2.60 -2.88
N LYS A 39 17.59 -2.32 -2.22
CA LYS A 39 17.61 -1.86 -0.80
C LYS A 39 16.93 -0.51 -0.62
N LYS A 40 17.19 0.46 -1.51
CA LYS A 40 16.54 1.79 -1.46
C LYS A 40 15.07 1.69 -1.85
N MET A 41 14.73 0.87 -2.83
CA MET A 41 13.34 0.57 -3.20
C MET A 41 12.56 -0.01 -2.00
N LEU A 42 13.18 -0.89 -1.21
CA LEU A 42 12.59 -1.45 0.01
C LEU A 42 12.37 -0.37 1.10
N ALA A 43 13.29 0.59 1.24
CA ALA A 43 13.15 1.71 2.18
C ALA A 43 12.04 2.69 1.75
N CYS A 44 11.97 3.04 0.46
CA CYS A 44 10.86 3.84 -0.07
C CYS A 44 9.52 3.12 0.11
N SER A 45 9.50 1.79 -0.01
CA SER A 45 8.28 1.00 0.26
C SER A 45 7.86 1.07 1.73
N THR A 46 8.80 1.06 2.69
CA THR A 46 8.45 1.22 4.10
C THR A 46 7.89 2.61 4.39
N MET A 47 8.45 3.65 3.76
CA MET A 47 7.94 5.01 3.92
C MET A 47 6.49 5.12 3.41
N ALA A 48 6.20 4.53 2.25
CA ALA A 48 4.85 4.50 1.70
C ALA A 48 3.85 3.79 2.64
N GLN A 49 4.24 2.63 3.19
CA GLN A 49 3.37 1.83 4.06
C GLN A 49 3.17 2.47 5.45
N MET A 50 4.22 3.08 6.02
CA MET A 50 4.07 3.85 7.26
C MET A 50 3.19 5.09 7.06
N GLY A 51 3.33 5.78 5.92
CA GLY A 51 2.41 6.86 5.51
C GLY A 51 0.96 6.40 5.45
N PHE A 52 0.72 5.22 4.85
CA PHE A 52 -0.61 4.64 4.78
C PHE A 52 -1.18 4.26 6.17
N MET A 53 -0.37 3.72 7.08
CA MET A 53 -0.79 3.47 8.46
C MET A 53 -1.14 4.77 9.21
N MET A 54 -0.40 5.85 8.95
CA MET A 54 -0.73 7.18 9.49
C MET A 54 -2.06 7.70 8.94
N MET A 55 -2.35 7.49 7.65
CA MET A 55 -3.67 7.81 7.08
C MET A 55 -4.78 7.02 7.78
N GLN A 56 -4.61 5.71 7.98
CA GLN A 56 -5.58 4.87 8.70
C GLN A 56 -5.85 5.41 10.11
N CYS A 57 -4.80 5.85 10.83
CA CYS A 57 -4.96 6.52 12.12
C CYS A 57 -5.69 7.86 11.99
N GLY A 58 -5.44 8.64 10.93
CA GLY A 58 -6.07 9.94 10.67
C GLY A 58 -7.58 9.85 10.38
N VAL A 59 -8.07 8.72 9.85
CA VAL A 59 -9.52 8.45 9.73
C VAL A 59 -10.09 7.78 11.00
N GLY A 60 -9.29 7.67 12.07
CA GLY A 60 -9.72 7.04 13.33
C GLY A 60 -9.77 5.50 13.31
N LEU A 61 -9.20 4.86 12.28
CA LEU A 61 -9.21 3.40 12.11
C LEU A 61 -7.95 2.76 12.71
N PHE A 62 -7.78 2.93 14.02
CA PHE A 62 -6.59 2.48 14.73
C PHE A 62 -6.38 0.96 14.67
N ALA A 63 -7.44 0.16 14.80
CA ALA A 63 -7.34 -1.30 14.67
C ALA A 63 -6.85 -1.73 13.29
N ALA A 64 -7.28 -1.05 12.22
CA ALA A 64 -6.81 -1.31 10.86
C ALA A 64 -5.32 -0.98 10.68
N ALA A 65 -4.84 0.10 11.31
CA ALA A 65 -3.43 0.47 11.31
C ALA A 65 -2.54 -0.53 12.06
N ILE A 66 -2.99 -1.07 13.20
CA ILE A 66 -2.26 -2.14 13.91
C ILE A 66 -2.26 -3.42 13.06
N ALA A 67 -3.40 -3.78 12.45
CA ALA A 67 -3.50 -4.97 11.60
C ALA A 67 -2.52 -4.87 10.44
N HIS A 68 -2.51 -3.70 9.78
CA HIS A 68 -1.57 -3.41 8.73
C HIS A 68 -0.13 -3.53 9.23
N LEU A 69 0.20 -2.95 10.38
CA LEU A 69 1.54 -2.99 10.96
C LEU A 69 2.04 -4.43 11.15
N CYS A 70 1.20 -5.30 11.67
CA CYS A 70 1.50 -6.73 11.82
C CYS A 70 1.77 -7.39 10.45
N TRP A 71 0.85 -7.24 9.49
CA TRP A 71 1.03 -7.82 8.15
C TRP A 71 2.26 -7.30 7.42
N HIS A 72 2.52 -5.99 7.50
CA HIS A 72 3.69 -5.36 6.91
C HIS A 72 4.99 -5.84 7.57
N GLY A 73 5.01 -5.95 8.90
CA GLY A 73 6.14 -6.49 9.65
C GLY A 73 6.46 -7.93 9.26
N LEU A 74 5.44 -8.80 9.21
CA LEU A 74 5.57 -10.19 8.78
C LEU A 74 6.09 -10.29 7.34
N PHE A 75 5.53 -9.50 6.43
CA PHE A 75 5.97 -9.46 5.03
C PHE A 75 7.42 -9.01 4.90
N LYS A 76 7.84 -7.99 5.65
CA LYS A 76 9.23 -7.52 5.64
C LYS A 76 10.18 -8.55 6.24
N ALA A 77 9.82 -9.19 7.34
CA ALA A 77 10.60 -10.29 7.92
C ALA A 77 10.77 -11.44 6.93
N TYR A 78 9.71 -11.83 6.24
CA TYR A 78 9.77 -12.83 5.16
C TYR A 78 10.74 -12.44 4.05
N LEU A 79 10.70 -11.19 3.56
CA LEU A 79 11.63 -10.71 2.53
C LEU A 79 13.08 -10.74 3.00
N PHE A 80 13.36 -10.37 4.26
CA PHE A 80 14.70 -10.43 4.82
C PHE A 80 15.20 -11.88 4.94
N LEU A 81 14.37 -12.80 5.45
CA LEU A 81 14.72 -14.22 5.55
C LEU A 81 14.92 -14.88 4.17
N SER A 82 14.09 -14.52 3.19
CA SER A 82 14.17 -15.01 1.81
C SER A 82 15.39 -14.47 1.04
N SER A 83 15.88 -13.27 1.40
CA SER A 83 17.07 -12.70 0.75
C SER A 83 18.35 -13.52 0.98
N GLY A 84 18.40 -14.32 2.06
CA GLY A 84 19.51 -15.24 2.34
C GLY A 84 19.51 -16.51 1.49
N SER A 85 18.33 -17.01 1.09
CA SER A 85 18.19 -18.19 0.22
C SER A 85 18.19 -17.84 -1.28
N ALA A 86 17.82 -16.61 -1.63
CA ALA A 86 17.78 -16.11 -3.00
C ALA A 86 19.16 -15.99 -3.67
N VAL A 87 20.28 -16.05 -2.92
CA VAL A 87 21.64 -16.05 -3.49
C VAL A 87 21.92 -17.32 -4.33
N LYS A 88 21.14 -18.40 -4.14
CA LYS A 88 21.29 -19.66 -4.92
C LYS A 88 20.28 -19.83 -6.06
N GLN A 89 19.29 -18.94 -6.21
CA GLN A 89 18.29 -19.06 -7.29
C GLN A 89 18.69 -18.20 -8.49
N LYS A 90 19.00 -18.87 -9.61
CA LYS A 90 19.12 -18.26 -10.93
C LYS A 90 17.84 -17.47 -11.18
N LYS A 91 17.95 -16.15 -11.26
CA LYS A 91 16.85 -15.22 -11.53
C LYS A 91 16.22 -15.64 -12.86
N SER A 92 15.12 -16.39 -12.82
CA SER A 92 14.32 -16.56 -14.03
C SER A 92 13.76 -15.17 -14.32
N ASP A 93 14.07 -14.65 -15.50
CA ASP A 93 13.47 -13.44 -16.02
C ASP A 93 11.98 -13.72 -16.24
N ALA A 94 11.20 -13.70 -15.16
CA ALA A 94 9.75 -13.76 -15.22
C ALA A 94 9.30 -12.48 -15.93
N SER A 95 9.19 -12.56 -17.26
CA SER A 95 8.73 -11.46 -18.08
C SER A 95 7.26 -11.21 -17.73
N PHE A 96 7.00 -10.20 -16.91
CA PHE A 96 5.63 -9.76 -16.65
C PHE A 96 5.01 -9.31 -17.97
N SER A 97 3.98 -10.03 -18.41
CA SER A 97 3.22 -9.62 -19.60
C SER A 97 2.56 -8.25 -19.36
N LYS A 98 2.50 -7.46 -20.43
CA LYS A 98 1.84 -6.14 -20.42
C LYS A 98 0.37 -6.36 -20.09
N ALA A 99 -0.18 -5.57 -19.17
CA ALA A 99 -1.62 -5.65 -18.88
C ALA A 99 -2.42 -5.30 -20.14
N SER A 100 -3.27 -6.22 -20.56
CA SER A 100 -4.35 -5.89 -21.49
C SER A 100 -5.50 -5.21 -20.73
N PRO A 101 -6.30 -4.36 -21.40
CA PRO A 101 -7.50 -3.76 -20.79
C PRO A 101 -8.44 -4.82 -20.21
N MET A 102 -8.56 -5.98 -20.86
CA MET A 102 -9.36 -7.10 -20.37
C MET A 102 -8.84 -7.65 -19.02
N MET A 103 -7.52 -7.78 -18.86
CA MET A 103 -6.94 -8.21 -17.58
C MET A 103 -7.26 -7.20 -16.46
N LEU A 104 -7.21 -5.90 -16.77
CA LEU A 104 -7.60 -4.85 -15.82
C LEU A 104 -9.06 -4.99 -15.41
N ILE A 105 -9.99 -5.11 -16.36
CA ILE A 105 -11.42 -5.28 -16.07
C ILE A 105 -11.64 -6.53 -15.21
N THR A 106 -11.04 -7.67 -15.58
CA THR A 106 -11.16 -8.89 -14.76
C THR A 106 -10.60 -8.71 -13.36
N SER A 107 -9.53 -7.93 -13.19
CA SER A 107 -8.96 -7.67 -11.86
C SER A 107 -9.87 -6.82 -10.97
N LEU A 108 -10.68 -5.92 -11.55
CA LEU A 108 -11.67 -5.15 -10.78
C LEU A 108 -12.71 -6.07 -10.15
N VAL A 109 -13.06 -7.20 -10.78
CA VAL A 109 -13.94 -8.22 -10.20
C VAL A 109 -13.31 -8.83 -8.94
N GLY A 110 -12.00 -9.11 -8.97
CA GLY A 110 -11.26 -9.55 -7.78
C GLY A 110 -11.22 -8.51 -6.68
N GLY A 111 -11.08 -7.23 -7.04
CA GLY A 111 -11.21 -6.12 -6.09
C GLY A 111 -12.58 -6.08 -5.42
N MET A 112 -13.65 -6.20 -6.19
CA MET A 112 -15.02 -6.23 -5.65
C MET A 112 -15.23 -7.43 -4.72
N ALA A 113 -14.73 -8.61 -5.10
CA ALA A 113 -14.83 -9.81 -4.29
C ALA A 113 -14.05 -9.67 -2.97
N ALA A 114 -12.82 -9.16 -3.01
CA ALA A 114 -12.03 -8.89 -1.81
C ALA A 114 -12.71 -7.87 -0.88
N MET A 115 -13.25 -6.78 -1.44
CA MET A 115 -14.00 -5.77 -0.69
C MET A 115 -15.26 -6.36 -0.04
N PHE A 116 -16.02 -7.17 -0.78
CA PHE A 116 -17.24 -7.81 -0.28
C PHE A 116 -16.92 -8.81 0.84
N CYS A 117 -15.95 -9.70 0.64
CA CYS A 117 -15.51 -10.63 1.66
C CYS A 117 -14.99 -9.91 2.92
N PHE A 118 -14.22 -8.83 2.75
CA PHE A 118 -13.78 -7.99 3.85
C PHE A 118 -14.96 -7.37 4.62
N ALA A 119 -15.97 -6.85 3.91
CA ALA A 119 -17.17 -6.26 4.52
C ALA A 119 -17.96 -7.31 5.33
N LEU A 120 -18.11 -8.53 4.77
CA LEU A 120 -18.77 -9.65 5.44
C LEU A 120 -18.06 -10.03 6.74
N VAL A 121 -16.74 -10.18 6.70
CA VAL A 121 -16.00 -10.56 7.92
C VAL A 121 -16.11 -9.46 8.95
N THR A 122 -15.88 -8.20 8.58
CA THR A 122 -15.84 -7.09 9.54
C THR A 122 -17.21 -6.62 10.04
N ASN A 123 -18.32 -7.17 9.53
CA ASN A 123 -19.70 -6.72 9.78
C ASN A 123 -19.87 -5.20 9.57
N LYS A 124 -19.10 -4.60 8.65
CA LYS A 124 -19.18 -3.18 8.36
C LYS A 124 -20.16 -2.95 7.21
N THR A 125 -21.01 -1.94 7.36
CA THR A 125 -21.90 -1.53 6.27
C THR A 125 -21.08 -0.90 5.14
N ILE A 126 -21.47 -1.19 3.90
CA ILE A 126 -20.90 -0.57 2.70
C ILE A 126 -21.57 0.79 2.52
N SER A 127 -21.27 1.72 3.42
CA SER A 127 -21.78 3.09 3.37
C SER A 127 -20.65 4.05 3.00
N LEU A 128 -20.91 4.99 2.09
CA LEU A 128 -19.91 5.91 1.55
C LEU A 128 -19.52 7.03 2.55
N TYR A 129 -20.33 7.25 3.58
CA TYR A 129 -20.15 8.36 4.52
C TYR A 129 -19.36 7.97 5.78
N GLN A 130 -19.16 6.67 6.02
CA GLN A 130 -18.45 6.18 7.20
C GLN A 130 -16.96 5.97 6.89
N ALA A 131 -16.13 6.09 7.93
CA ALA A 131 -14.71 5.78 7.85
C ALA A 131 -14.42 4.36 7.28
N SER A 132 -15.34 3.40 7.43
CA SER A 132 -15.22 2.06 6.83
C SER A 132 -15.02 2.09 5.31
N ALA A 133 -15.57 3.07 4.59
CA ALA A 133 -15.36 3.23 3.16
C ALA A 133 -13.88 3.42 2.79
N PHE A 134 -13.09 4.03 3.68
CA PHE A 134 -11.64 4.16 3.48
C PHE A 134 -10.96 2.80 3.38
N VAL A 135 -11.19 1.90 4.34
CA VAL A 135 -10.55 0.57 4.34
C VAL A 135 -11.15 -0.33 3.25
N LEU A 136 -12.45 -0.22 2.98
CA LEU A 136 -13.09 -0.95 1.87
C LEU A 136 -12.48 -0.58 0.51
N PHE A 137 -12.23 0.71 0.27
CA PHE A 137 -11.60 1.18 -0.97
C PHE A 137 -10.18 0.64 -1.14
N PHE A 138 -9.36 0.66 -0.08
CA PHE A 138 -8.01 0.11 -0.16
C PHE A 138 -7.99 -1.42 -0.21
N ALA A 139 -8.96 -2.10 0.41
CA ALA A 139 -9.17 -3.55 0.23
C ALA A 139 -9.54 -3.89 -1.21
N PHE A 140 -10.39 -3.08 -1.86
CA PHE A 140 -10.71 -3.18 -3.28
C PHE A 140 -9.46 -3.03 -4.15
N ILE A 141 -8.67 -1.97 -3.97
CA ILE A 141 -7.44 -1.73 -4.74
C ILE A 141 -6.44 -2.88 -4.53
N ALA A 142 -6.25 -3.33 -3.28
CA ALA A 142 -5.32 -4.41 -2.96
C ALA A 142 -5.76 -5.73 -3.60
N GLY A 143 -7.05 -6.08 -3.52
CA GLY A 143 -7.62 -7.27 -4.16
C GLY A 143 -7.50 -7.23 -5.69
N ALA A 144 -7.78 -6.07 -6.29
CA ALA A 144 -7.61 -5.89 -7.73
C ALA A 144 -6.14 -6.02 -8.14
N GLN A 145 -5.21 -5.39 -7.41
CA GLN A 145 -3.79 -5.48 -7.70
C GLN A 145 -3.26 -6.91 -7.55
N LEU A 146 -3.72 -7.64 -6.52
CA LEU A 146 -3.35 -9.04 -6.29
C LEU A 146 -3.82 -9.92 -7.46
N MET A 147 -5.10 -9.83 -7.83
CA MET A 147 -5.65 -10.61 -8.94
C MET A 147 -4.94 -10.27 -10.26
N LEU A 148 -4.69 -8.99 -10.53
CA LEU A 148 -3.99 -8.53 -11.73
C LEU A 148 -2.57 -9.11 -11.81
N THR A 149 -1.85 -9.08 -10.70
CA THR A 149 -0.48 -9.61 -10.63
C THR A 149 -0.48 -11.13 -10.86
N TRP A 150 -1.42 -11.84 -10.25
CA TRP A 150 -1.57 -13.29 -10.41
C TRP A 150 -1.85 -13.70 -11.87
N ILE A 151 -2.80 -13.01 -12.53
CA ILE A 151 -3.15 -13.26 -13.92
C ILE A 151 -1.96 -12.97 -14.86
N ARG A 152 -1.19 -11.91 -14.60
CA ARG A 152 -0.01 -11.56 -15.42
C ARG A 152 1.11 -12.61 -15.35
N VAL A 153 1.24 -13.28 -14.21
CA VAL A 153 2.26 -14.32 -14.00
C VAL A 153 1.87 -15.62 -14.68
N HIS A 154 0.63 -16.08 -14.52
CA HIS A 154 0.24 -17.42 -14.97
C HIS A 154 -0.44 -17.47 -16.35
N GLN A 155 -1.07 -16.40 -16.82
CA GLN A 155 -1.66 -16.23 -18.17
C GLN A 155 -2.66 -17.32 -18.64
N THR A 156 -3.13 -18.21 -17.77
CA THR A 156 -4.12 -19.25 -18.08
C THR A 156 -5.54 -18.84 -17.69
N VAL A 157 -6.57 -19.50 -18.22
CA VAL A 157 -7.96 -19.28 -17.76
C VAL A 157 -8.11 -19.66 -16.27
N LEU A 158 -7.44 -20.74 -15.83
CA LEU A 158 -7.41 -21.17 -14.44
C LEU A 158 -6.80 -20.10 -13.51
N SER A 159 -5.89 -19.26 -14.00
CA SER A 159 -5.34 -18.14 -13.24
C SER A 159 -6.41 -17.10 -12.85
N ARG A 160 -7.48 -16.95 -13.65
CA ARG A 160 -8.56 -16.01 -13.32
C ARG A 160 -9.37 -16.52 -12.12
N VAL A 161 -9.65 -17.82 -12.08
CA VAL A 161 -10.39 -18.45 -10.98
C VAL A 161 -9.55 -18.50 -9.72
N SER A 162 -8.31 -18.99 -9.81
CA SER A 162 -7.41 -19.04 -8.64
C SER A 162 -7.05 -17.64 -8.14
N GLY A 163 -6.89 -16.65 -9.03
CA GLY A 163 -6.69 -15.25 -8.67
C GLY A 163 -7.88 -14.64 -7.94
N LEU A 164 -9.11 -14.97 -8.34
CA LEU A 164 -10.33 -14.55 -7.64
C LEU A 164 -10.40 -15.17 -6.23
N VAL A 165 -10.14 -16.47 -6.10
CA VAL A 165 -10.10 -17.15 -4.81
C VAL A 165 -9.05 -16.52 -3.89
N LEU A 166 -7.85 -16.25 -4.42
CA LEU A 166 -6.77 -15.62 -3.66
C LEU A 166 -7.13 -14.18 -3.22
N ALA A 167 -7.76 -13.40 -4.09
CA ALA A 167 -8.21 -12.05 -3.77
C ALA A 167 -9.27 -12.07 -2.66
N SER A 168 -10.29 -12.93 -2.78
CA SER A 168 -11.32 -13.12 -1.75
C SER A 168 -10.72 -13.56 -0.42
N PHE A 169 -9.83 -14.55 -0.44
CA PHE A 169 -9.14 -15.05 0.75
C PHE A 169 -8.31 -13.95 1.44
N SER A 170 -7.62 -13.10 0.66
CA SER A 170 -6.87 -11.98 1.22
C SER A 170 -7.78 -10.96 1.93
N GLY A 171 -8.98 -10.69 1.38
CA GLY A 171 -9.99 -9.83 2.01
C GLY A 171 -10.49 -10.40 3.34
N ILE A 172 -10.76 -11.71 3.37
CA ILE A 172 -11.14 -12.44 4.59
C ILE A 172 -10.04 -12.34 5.64
N MET A 173 -8.80 -12.66 5.28
CA MET A 173 -7.66 -12.65 6.21
C MET A 173 -7.39 -11.26 6.78
N TYR A 174 -7.44 -10.23 5.95
CA TYR A 174 -7.26 -8.87 6.44
C TYR A 174 -8.41 -8.44 7.36
N GLY A 175 -9.67 -8.72 6.98
CA GLY A 175 -10.84 -8.44 7.82
C GLY A 175 -10.78 -9.15 9.18
N ALA A 176 -10.43 -10.43 9.18
CA ALA A 176 -10.30 -11.24 10.38
C ALA A 176 -9.18 -10.71 11.30
N SER A 177 -8.07 -10.24 10.71
CA SER A 177 -6.98 -9.64 11.50
C SER A 177 -7.41 -8.34 12.21
N ILE A 178 -8.28 -7.52 11.60
CA ILE A 178 -8.83 -6.33 12.25
C ILE A 178 -9.74 -6.72 13.41
N GLN A 179 -10.60 -7.72 13.21
CA GLN A 179 -11.47 -8.23 14.28
C GLN A 179 -10.67 -8.81 15.44
N LEU A 180 -9.61 -9.57 15.14
CA LEU A 180 -8.70 -10.11 16.14
C LEU A 180 -8.08 -8.98 16.97
N ILE A 181 -7.68 -7.88 16.35
CA ILE A 181 -7.14 -6.72 17.10
C ILE A 181 -8.22 -6.00 17.91
N GLN A 182 -9.44 -5.87 17.39
CA GLN A 182 -10.56 -5.29 18.14
C GLN A 182 -10.93 -6.15 19.35
N TRP A 183 -10.82 -7.47 19.23
CA TRP A 183 -11.03 -8.40 20.32
C TRP A 183 -9.90 -8.33 21.35
N LEU A 184 -8.64 -8.27 20.92
CA LEU A 184 -7.47 -8.15 21.81
C LEU A 184 -7.41 -6.79 22.52
N ILE A 185 -7.92 -5.72 21.90
CA ILE A 185 -7.90 -4.36 22.44
C ILE A 185 -9.32 -3.75 22.34
N PRO A 186 -10.24 -4.13 23.24
CA PRO A 186 -11.62 -3.66 23.20
C PRO A 186 -11.76 -2.14 23.30
N GLY A 187 -10.81 -1.46 23.97
CA GLY A 187 -10.81 0.01 24.07
C GLY A 187 -10.68 0.76 22.73
N LEU A 188 -10.31 0.07 21.64
CA LEU A 188 -10.27 0.66 20.29
C LEU A 188 -11.60 0.55 19.54
N SER A 189 -12.49 -0.38 19.93
CA SER A 189 -13.77 -0.59 19.24
C SER A 189 -14.83 0.43 19.67
N THR A 190 -14.69 0.99 20.87
CA THR A 190 -15.59 2.03 21.43
C THR A 190 -15.32 3.42 20.87
N LEU A 191 -14.17 3.63 20.22
CA LEU A 191 -13.83 4.91 19.60
C LEU A 191 -14.61 5.08 18.29
N GLN A 192 -15.62 5.95 18.31
CA GLN A 192 -16.41 6.26 17.13
C GLN A 192 -15.55 7.03 16.11
N ALA A 193 -15.31 6.41 14.96
CA ALA A 193 -14.52 7.04 13.90
C ALA A 193 -15.29 8.23 13.28
N PRO A 194 -14.60 9.33 12.94
CA PRO A 194 -15.22 10.49 12.31
C PRO A 194 -15.76 10.15 10.91
N HIS A 195 -16.72 10.96 10.47
CA HIS A 195 -17.23 10.90 9.09
C HIS A 195 -16.16 11.32 8.07
N LEU A 196 -16.26 10.79 6.85
CA LEU A 196 -15.33 11.14 5.78
C LEU A 196 -15.62 12.55 5.26
N SER A 197 -14.63 13.43 5.40
CA SER A 197 -14.64 14.76 4.76
C SER A 197 -14.21 14.70 3.28
N LEU A 198 -14.38 15.81 2.56
CA LEU A 198 -13.97 15.98 1.17
C LEU A 198 -12.49 15.65 0.94
N ILE A 199 -11.61 15.99 1.89
CA ILE A 199 -10.17 15.74 1.80
C ILE A 199 -9.89 14.23 1.70
N HIS A 200 -10.62 13.41 2.45
CA HIS A 200 -10.44 11.96 2.42
C HIS A 200 -10.80 11.39 1.04
N TRP A 201 -11.93 11.83 0.48
CA TRP A 201 -12.36 11.44 -0.86
C TRP A 201 -11.40 11.90 -1.95
N ALA A 202 -10.91 13.14 -1.86
CA ALA A 202 -9.90 13.66 -2.78
C ALA A 202 -8.61 12.81 -2.76
N MET A 203 -8.12 12.45 -1.58
CA MET A 203 -6.93 11.60 -1.46
C MET A 203 -7.18 10.18 -1.94
N MET A 204 -8.32 9.57 -1.61
CA MET A 204 -8.67 8.22 -2.10
C MET A 204 -8.74 8.21 -3.64
N SER A 205 -9.40 9.21 -4.24
CA SER A 205 -9.44 9.39 -5.69
C SER A 205 -8.03 9.51 -6.29
N LEU A 206 -7.15 10.32 -5.68
CA LEU A 206 -5.76 10.46 -6.11
C LEU A 206 -5.00 9.12 -6.11
N PHE A 207 -5.13 8.31 -5.06
CA PHE A 207 -4.53 6.97 -5.02
C PHE A 207 -5.12 6.03 -6.09
N GLY A 208 -6.43 6.10 -6.32
CA GLY A 208 -7.11 5.32 -7.37
C GLY A 208 -6.62 5.69 -8.78
N VAL A 209 -6.49 6.99 -9.06
CA VAL A 209 -5.92 7.49 -10.33
C VAL A 209 -4.48 7.05 -10.48
N PHE A 210 -3.66 7.18 -9.44
CA PHE A 210 -2.26 6.75 -9.47
C PHE A 210 -2.14 5.25 -9.76
N TRP A 211 -2.99 4.43 -9.12
CA TRP A 211 -3.07 2.99 -9.37
C TRP A 211 -3.47 2.67 -10.82
N ALA A 212 -4.46 3.38 -11.37
CA ALA A 212 -4.91 3.19 -12.75
C ALA A 212 -3.82 3.57 -13.77
N VAL A 213 -3.21 4.76 -13.61
CA VAL A 213 -2.13 5.26 -14.46
C VAL A 213 -0.93 4.30 -14.47
N PHE A 214 -0.57 3.77 -13.30
CA PHE A 214 0.52 2.80 -13.16
C PHE A 214 0.22 1.50 -13.90
N ASN A 215 -1.01 0.97 -13.76
CA ASN A 215 -1.39 -0.31 -14.34
C ASN A 215 -1.70 -0.25 -15.85
N LEU A 216 -2.13 0.91 -16.37
CA LEU A 216 -2.30 1.16 -17.81
C LEU A 216 -0.97 1.35 -18.55
N GLY A 217 0.14 1.55 -17.82
CA GLY A 217 1.47 1.68 -18.40
C GLY A 217 1.79 3.08 -18.94
N SER A 218 0.92 4.08 -18.71
CA SER A 218 1.10 5.48 -19.14
C SER A 218 2.36 6.14 -18.56
N HIS A 219 2.89 5.61 -17.45
CA HIS A 219 4.17 6.05 -16.88
C HIS A 219 5.34 5.94 -17.86
N LYS A 220 5.35 4.93 -18.75
CA LYS A 220 6.43 4.76 -19.74
C LYS A 220 6.45 5.87 -20.78
N THR A 221 5.28 6.35 -21.20
CA THR A 221 5.14 7.51 -22.09
C THR A 221 5.56 8.79 -21.36
N MET A 222 5.21 8.91 -20.07
CA MET A 222 5.56 10.09 -19.27
C MET A 222 7.07 10.20 -19.03
N SER A 223 7.79 9.08 -18.80
CA SER A 223 9.24 9.10 -18.60
C SER A 223 10.03 9.45 -19.86
N GLN A 224 9.41 9.39 -21.05
CA GLN A 224 10.01 9.80 -22.32
C GLN A 224 9.81 11.30 -22.62
N SER A 225 8.94 11.98 -21.87
CA SER A 225 8.75 13.43 -22.00
C SER A 225 9.87 14.24 -21.33
N LYS A 226 10.19 15.43 -21.84
CA LYS A 226 11.19 16.35 -21.22
C LYS A 226 10.84 16.66 -19.76
N LEU A 227 9.55 16.87 -19.47
CA LEU A 227 9.07 17.16 -18.12
C LEU A 227 9.19 15.95 -17.19
N GLY A 228 8.90 14.74 -17.69
CA GLY A 228 9.13 13.51 -16.95
C GLY A 228 10.60 13.24 -16.67
N CYS A 229 11.50 13.54 -17.62
CA CYS A 229 12.94 13.41 -17.42
C CYS A 229 13.46 14.43 -16.39
N TRP A 230 12.98 15.67 -16.44
CA TRP A 230 13.31 16.71 -15.46
C TRP A 230 12.81 16.36 -14.06
N LEU A 231 11.53 15.96 -13.93
CA LEU A 231 10.97 15.47 -12.66
C LEU A 231 11.77 14.27 -12.16
N TYR A 232 12.11 13.34 -13.06
CA TYR A 232 12.87 12.16 -12.72
C TYR A 232 14.22 12.55 -12.11
N MET A 233 14.97 13.41 -12.79
CA MET A 233 16.30 13.80 -12.34
C MET A 233 16.27 14.62 -11.05
N ASN A 234 15.29 15.51 -10.89
CA ASN A 234 15.15 16.30 -9.67
C ASN A 234 14.81 15.44 -8.44
N LEU A 235 13.85 14.52 -8.58
CA LEU A 235 13.44 13.62 -7.51
C LEU A 235 14.48 12.53 -7.21
N PHE A 236 15.19 12.04 -8.22
CA PHE A 236 16.29 11.11 -8.01
C PHE A 236 17.42 11.77 -7.23
N ASN A 237 17.82 13.00 -7.61
CA ASN A 237 18.86 13.75 -6.93
C ASN A 237 18.51 14.07 -5.47
N SER A 238 17.25 14.40 -5.18
CA SER A 238 16.81 14.65 -3.80
C SER A 238 16.77 13.40 -2.93
N SER A 239 16.68 12.21 -3.53
CA SER A 239 16.69 10.92 -2.81
C SER A 239 18.09 10.36 -2.54
N GLN A 240 19.14 10.92 -3.15
CA GLN A 240 20.51 10.50 -2.94
C GLN A 240 21.05 11.10 -1.62
N PRO A 241 21.81 10.34 -0.82
CA PRO A 241 22.47 10.89 0.36
C PRO A 241 23.48 11.96 -0.05
N SER A 242 23.72 12.92 0.84
CA SER A 242 24.70 13.99 0.60
C SER A 242 26.04 13.39 0.22
N ARG A 243 26.73 13.98 -0.76
CA ARG A 243 28.08 13.54 -1.17
C ARG A 243 29.06 13.56 0.01
N LYS A 244 28.82 14.41 1.01
CA LYS A 244 29.63 14.52 2.23
C LYS A 244 29.47 13.33 3.20
N THR A 245 28.41 12.55 3.07
CA THR A 245 28.12 11.38 3.91
C THR A 245 28.44 10.05 3.20
N MET A 246 28.91 10.09 1.96
CA MET A 246 29.34 8.92 1.20
C MET A 246 30.86 8.77 1.34
N THR A 247 31.31 7.99 2.32
CA THR A 247 32.72 7.65 2.47
C THR A 247 33.09 6.57 1.45
N ALA A 248 34.02 6.88 0.55
CA ALA A 248 34.51 5.96 -0.47
C ALA A 248 35.43 4.86 0.11
N LEU A 249 35.90 5.02 1.35
CA LEU A 249 36.84 4.14 2.02
C LEU A 249 36.11 3.24 3.03
N ARG A 250 36.14 1.93 2.77
CA ARG A 250 35.62 0.88 3.65
C ARG A 250 36.51 0.62 4.87
N ASN A 251 37.69 1.26 4.95
CA ASN A 251 38.71 0.99 5.97
C ASN A 251 38.68 1.91 7.19
N ASP A 252 37.81 2.92 7.24
CA ASP A 252 37.74 3.85 8.39
C ASP A 252 36.80 3.36 9.52
N TYR A 253 36.39 2.09 9.51
CA TYR A 253 35.69 1.48 10.65
C TYR A 253 36.72 1.09 11.71
N ASN A 254 37.10 2.05 12.57
CA ASN A 254 37.68 1.72 13.87
C ASN A 254 36.54 1.25 14.78
N TYR A 255 36.45 -0.06 14.99
CA TYR A 255 35.56 -0.68 15.99
C TYR A 255 36.11 -0.46 17.39
#